data_AF-F9D3M1-F1
#
_entry.id   AF-F9D3M1-F1
#
_cell.length_a   1.000
_cell.length_b   1.000
_cell.length_c   1.000
_cell.angle_alpha   90.00
_cell.angle_beta   90.00
_cell.angle_gamma   90.00
#
_symmetry.space_group_name_H-M   'P 1'
#
loop_
_entity.id
_entity.type
_entity.pdbx_description
1 polymer ?
#
loop_
_entity_poly.entity_id
_entity_poly.type
_entity_poly.pdbx_seq_one_letter_code
_entity_poly.pdbx_strand_id
1 'polypeptide(L)' 'MRDQVLWRKTARIIQLAAEELDVSVERAMDMFYNSETFALLDNPDSGLQLMGDRYVLDSFLRELASQQP' A
#
# COMPACT_ATOMS: atom_id res chain seq x y z
N MET A 1 19.26 -6.24 -1.16
CA MET A 1 18.86 -5.86 0.22
C MET A 1 17.63 -4.96 0.21
N ARG A 2 17.59 -3.92 -0.63
CA ARG A 2 16.44 -3.00 -0.78
C ARG A 2 15.12 -3.73 -1.09
N ASP A 3 15.15 -4.68 -2.02
CA ASP A 3 13.93 -5.38 -2.46
C ASP A 3 13.32 -6.25 -1.36
N GLN A 4 14.16 -6.90 -0.53
CA GLN A 4 13.69 -7.68 0.63
C GLN A 4 13.08 -6.79 1.72
N VAL A 5 13.55 -5.55 1.87
CA VAL A 5 12.99 -4.60 2.84
C VAL A 5 11.66 -4.06 2.33
N LEU A 6 11.59 -3.71 1.03
CA LEU A 6 10.37 -3.21 0.41
C LEU A 6 9.27 -4.28 0.40
N TRP A 7 9.60 -5.53 0.09
CA TRP A 7 8.68 -6.67 0.20
C TRP A 7 8.04 -6.79 1.60
N ARG A 8 8.84 -6.73 2.66
CA ARG A 8 8.33 -6.79 4.04
C ARG A 8 7.49 -5.57 4.39
N LYS A 9 7.82 -4.41 3.84
CA LYS A 9 7.03 -3.18 3.99
C LYS A 9 5.66 -3.35 3.36
N THR A 10 5.62 -3.77 2.10
CA THR A 10 4.38 -4.03 1.35
C THR A 10 3.50 -5.04 2.07
N ALA A 11 4.06 -6.16 2.54
CA ALA A 11 3.32 -7.17 3.29
C ALA A 11 2.69 -6.63 4.60
N ARG A 12 3.37 -5.71 5.30
CA ARG A 12 2.83 -5.05 6.51
C ARG A 12 1.72 -4.07 6.15
N ILE A 13 1.89 -3.28 5.10
CA ILE A 13 0.86 -2.33 4.63
C ILE A 13 -0.41 -3.07 4.21
N ILE A 14 -0.29 -4.19 3.50
CA ILE A 14 -1.43 -5.01 3.08
C ILE A 14 -2.18 -5.58 4.29
N GLN A 15 -1.48 -6.06 5.33
CA GLN A 15 -2.14 -6.51 6.57
C GLN A 15 -2.91 -5.38 7.24
N LEU A 16 -2.31 -4.19 7.38
CA LEU A 16 -2.99 -3.03 7.97
C LEU A 16 -4.20 -2.59 7.13
N ALA A 17 -4.10 -2.67 5.80
CA ALA A 17 -5.22 -2.36 4.91
C ALA A 17 -6.37 -3.35 5.04
N ALA A 18 -6.07 -4.64 5.20
CA ALA A 18 -7.08 -5.67 5.42
C ALA A 18 -7.85 -5.43 6.72
N GLU A 19 -7.13 -5.05 7.79
CA GLU A 19 -7.73 -4.69 9.09
C GLU A 19 -8.59 -3.42 9.02
N GLU A 20 -8.10 -2.34 8.41
CA GLU A 20 -8.84 -1.06 8.33
C GLU A 20 -10.07 -1.14 7.41
N LEU A 21 -10.03 -1.96 6.35
CA LEU A 21 -11.14 -2.12 5.41
C LEU A 21 -12.11 -3.26 5.78
N ASP A 22 -11.79 -4.05 6.82
CA ASP A 22 -12.51 -5.27 7.22
C ASP A 22 -12.71 -6.26 6.04
N VAL A 23 -11.63 -6.53 5.30
CA VAL A 23 -11.60 -7.45 4.16
C VAL A 23 -10.55 -8.54 4.34
N SER A 24 -10.61 -9.60 3.53
CA SER A 24 -9.55 -10.62 3.54
C SER A 24 -8.21 -10.02 3.08
N VAL A 25 -7.11 -10.57 3.60
CA VAL A 25 -5.75 -10.18 3.19
C VAL A 25 -5.55 -10.35 1.69
N GLU A 26 -6.11 -11.40 1.09
CA GLU A 26 -6.08 -11.64 -0.36
C GLU A 26 -6.78 -10.50 -1.13
N ARG A 27 -7.94 -10.04 -0.63
CA ARG A 27 -8.66 -8.93 -1.24
C ARG A 27 -7.90 -7.61 -1.10
N ALA A 28 -7.35 -7.34 0.08
CA ALA A 28 -6.52 -6.15 0.31
C ALA A 28 -5.26 -6.16 -0.57
N MET A 29 -4.66 -7.33 -0.75
CA MET A 29 -3.50 -7.53 -1.61
C MET A 29 -3.84 -7.20 -3.07
N ASP A 30 -4.93 -7.76 -3.61
CA ASP A 30 -5.40 -7.46 -4.96
C ASP A 30 -5.66 -5.95 -5.13
N MET A 31 -6.33 -5.32 -4.16
CA MET A 31 -6.60 -3.88 -4.21
C MET A 31 -5.31 -3.05 -4.17
N PHE A 32 -4.37 -3.41 -3.30
CA PHE A 32 -3.11 -2.68 -3.14
C PHE A 32 -2.23 -2.78 -4.39
N TYR A 33 -2.04 -3.98 -4.96
CA TYR A 33 -1.22 -4.15 -6.16
C TYR A 33 -1.78 -3.45 -7.41
N ASN A 34 -3.09 -3.19 -7.45
CA ASN A 34 -3.74 -2.45 -8.53
C ASN A 34 -3.84 -0.93 -8.26
N SER A 35 -3.25 -0.43 -7.17
CA SER A 35 -3.30 0.99 -6.79
C SER A 35 -2.16 1.83 -7.39
N GLU A 36 -2.43 3.11 -7.63
CA GLU A 36 -1.40 4.11 -7.94
C GLU A 36 -0.40 4.24 -6.80
N THR A 37 -0.86 4.12 -5.55
CA THR A 37 -0.01 4.10 -4.36
C THR A 37 1.07 3.03 -4.44
N PHE A 38 0.74 1.82 -4.91
CA PHE A 38 1.74 0.76 -5.11
C PHE A 38 2.70 1.08 -6.27
N ALA A 39 2.19 1.60 -7.39
CA ALA A 39 3.05 2.02 -8.51
C ALA A 39 4.06 3.10 -8.08
N LEU A 40 3.64 4.05 -7.23
CA LEU A 40 4.54 5.03 -6.63
C LEU A 40 5.49 4.39 -5.62
N LEU A 41 5.04 3.43 -4.81
CA LEU A 41 5.86 2.74 -3.82
C LEU A 41 7.01 1.94 -4.47
N ASP A 42 6.75 1.34 -5.63
CA ASP A 42 7.75 0.61 -6.42
C ASP A 42 8.66 1.56 -7.22
N ASN A 43 8.19 2.76 -7.55
CA ASN A 43 8.99 3.78 -8.22
C ASN A 43 10.06 4.40 -7.29
N PRO A 44 11.37 4.19 -7.55
CA PRO A 44 12.43 4.73 -6.72
C PRO A 44 12.44 6.27 -6.62
N ASP A 45 11.95 6.96 -7.63
CA ASP A 45 12.00 8.42 -7.73
C ASP A 45 10.84 9.11 -6.99
N SER A 46 9.85 8.36 -6.54
CA SER A 46 8.70 8.91 -5.79
C SER A 46 9.06 9.32 -4.35
N GLY A 47 10.07 8.66 -3.77
CA GLY A 47 10.41 8.77 -2.35
C GLY A 47 9.43 8.06 -1.41
N LEU A 48 8.35 7.44 -1.89
CA LEU A 48 7.31 6.83 -1.07
C LEU A 48 7.84 5.61 -0.27
N GLN A 49 8.87 4.92 -0.79
CA GLN A 49 9.58 3.86 -0.08
C GLN A 49 10.22 4.34 1.23
N LEU A 50 10.57 5.63 1.34
CA LEU A 50 11.19 6.24 2.53
C LEU A 50 10.17 6.62 3.60
N MET A 51 8.88 6.74 3.24
CA MET A 51 7.82 7.11 4.16
C MET A 51 7.44 5.93 5.08
N GLY A 52 6.91 6.23 6.26
CA GLY A 52 6.43 5.21 7.20
C GLY A 52 5.22 4.44 6.66
N ASP A 53 4.99 3.23 7.18
CA ASP A 53 3.93 2.34 6.70
C ASP A 53 2.53 2.98 6.79
N ARG A 54 2.25 3.70 7.90
CA ARG A 54 0.97 4.38 8.10
C ARG A 54 0.72 5.48 7.05
N TYR A 55 1.76 6.21 6.65
CA TYR A 55 1.62 7.24 5.61
C TYR A 55 1.22 6.62 4.27
N VAL A 56 1.89 5.52 3.89
CA VAL A 56 1.59 4.80 2.63
C VAL A 56 0.18 4.20 2.67
N LEU A 57 -0.22 3.66 3.83
CA LEU A 57 -1.59 3.17 4.05
C LEU A 57 -2.61 4.29 3.88
N ASP A 58 -2.40 5.45 4.53
CA ASP A 58 -3.33 6.58 4.45
C ASP A 58 -3.44 7.11 3.01
N SER A 59 -2.34 7.12 2.23
CA SER A 59 -2.36 7.43 0.80
C SER A 59 -3.23 6.45 0.01
N PHE A 60 -3.07 5.15 0.26
CA PHE A 60 -3.88 4.11 -0.38
C PHE A 60 -5.36 4.21 -0.03
N LEU A 61 -5.71 4.43 1.25
CA LEU A 61 -7.09 4.60 1.68
C LEU A 61 -7.75 5.85 1.07
N ARG A 62 -6.99 6.95 0.94
CA ARG A 62 -7.45 8.17 0.25
C ARG A 62 -7.69 7.93 -1.24
N GLU A 63 -6.79 7.19 -1.89
CA GLU A 63 -6.95 6.80 -3.30
C GLU A 63 -8.25 6.01 -3.48
N LEU A 64 -8.49 4.98 -2.66
CA LEU A 64 -9.72 4.19 -2.69
C LEU A 64 -10.98 5.05 -2.48
N ALA A 65 -10.95 5.96 -1.50
CA ALA A 65 -12.07 6.86 -1.23
C ALA A 65 -12.32 7.83 -2.40
N SER A 66 -11.27 8.26 -3.11
CA SER A 66 -11.38 9.15 -4.27
C SER A 66 -11.90 8.45 -5.53
N GLN A 67 -11.72 7.13 -5.63
CA GLN A 67 -12.21 6.31 -6.74
C GLN A 67 -13.64 5.80 -6.51
N GLN A 68 -14.21 6.00 -5.32
CA GLN A 68 -15.62 5.70 -5.04
C GLN A 68 -16.49 6.90 -5.47
N PRO A 69 -17.50 6.69 -6.34
CA PRO A 69 -18.41 7.74 -6.80
C PRO A 69 -19.37 8.25 -5.71
#